data_AF-A0A2B4RXE4-F1
#
_entry.id   AF-A0A2B4RXE4-F1
#
_cell.length_a   1.000
_cell.length_b   1.000
_cell.length_c   1.000
_cell.angle_alpha   90.00
_cell.angle_beta   90.00
_cell.angle_gamma   90.00
#
_symmetry.space_group_name_H-M   'P 1'
#
loop_
_entity.id
_entity.type
_entity.pdbx_description
1 polymer ?
#
loop_
_entity_poly.entity_id
_entity_poly.type
_entity_poly.pdbx_seq_one_letter_code
_entity_poly.pdbx_strand_id
1 'polypeptide(L)'
;MEDMRVSLNLFVVYVVLPLEQISSCPDDQCRILAFPSSLFFVGERLVNHTMANISVIDRDACEYRCYLNHDCVSINFYFGQNEAGTDNCEMNNATAKEYDDDLVKAANYVYHGTKLQRYMLCHEGHSVDKTEITNESVP
;
A
#
# COMPACT_ATOMS: atom_id res chain seq x y z
N MET A 1 30.82 -55.31 23.48
CA MET A 1 31.14 -53.96 23.97
C MET A 1 30.19 -53.01 23.25
N GLU A 2 28.99 -52.95 23.82
CA GLU A 2 27.93 -51.91 23.77
C GLU A 2 27.69 -51.23 22.40
N ASP A 3 26.77 -51.75 21.58
CA ASP A 3 25.31 -51.48 21.52
C ASP A 3 24.96 -50.33 20.56
N MET A 4 24.71 -50.70 19.30
CA MET A 4 24.18 -49.83 18.27
C MET A 4 22.91 -50.47 17.69
N ARG A 5 21.74 -50.14 18.28
CA ARG A 5 20.44 -50.04 17.59
C ARG A 5 19.31 -49.54 18.52
N VAL A 6 18.85 -48.33 18.22
CA VAL A 6 17.44 -47.89 18.14
C VAL A 6 16.58 -47.91 19.42
N SER A 7 16.29 -46.71 19.95
CA SER A 7 14.93 -46.35 20.37
C SER A 7 14.74 -44.84 20.47
N LEU A 8 14.04 -44.31 19.47
CA LEU A 8 12.80 -43.55 19.67
C LEU A 8 12.85 -42.43 20.73
N ASN A 9 13.24 -41.23 20.30
CA ASN A 9 12.81 -39.91 20.81
C ASN A 9 13.37 -38.86 19.82
N LEU A 10 12.90 -38.81 18.57
CA LEU A 10 11.89 -37.85 18.11
C LEU A 10 11.41 -36.87 19.21
N PHE A 11 11.40 -35.57 18.89
CA PHE A 11 11.10 -34.41 19.73
C PHE A 11 12.26 -33.91 20.60
N VAL A 12 12.45 -32.59 20.63
CA VAL A 12 13.39 -31.84 21.50
C VAL A 12 14.83 -31.72 21.00
N VAL A 13 15.09 -31.78 19.69
CA VAL A 13 16.03 -30.77 19.14
C VAL A 13 15.15 -29.57 18.82
N TYR A 14 14.86 -28.77 19.86
CA TYR A 14 14.50 -27.37 19.67
C TYR A 14 15.72 -26.74 19.01
N VAL A 15 15.78 -26.87 17.68
CA VAL A 15 16.54 -25.92 16.88
C VAL A 15 15.85 -24.61 17.21
N VAL A 16 16.45 -23.86 18.13
CA VAL A 16 16.09 -22.47 18.39
C VAL A 16 16.46 -21.79 17.09
N LEU A 17 15.54 -21.82 16.13
CA LEU A 17 15.59 -20.91 15.01
C LEU A 17 15.55 -19.54 15.70
N PRO A 18 16.58 -18.70 15.62
CA PRO A 18 16.33 -17.30 15.87
C PRO A 18 15.17 -16.97 14.94
N LEU A 19 14.06 -16.48 15.50
CA LEU A 19 13.08 -15.80 14.69
C LEU A 19 13.90 -14.73 13.97
N GLU A 20 14.24 -14.99 12.71
CA GLU A 20 14.63 -13.93 11.80
C GLU A 20 13.49 -12.96 11.93
N GLN A 21 13.78 -11.85 12.60
CA GLN A 21 12.82 -10.80 12.78
C GLN A 21 12.50 -10.39 11.35
N ILE A 22 11.34 -10.80 10.87
CA ILE A 22 10.79 -10.32 9.61
C ILE A 22 10.47 -8.85 9.91
N SER A 23 11.48 -7.99 9.89
CA SER A 23 11.29 -6.55 9.86
C SER A 23 10.80 -6.24 8.45
N SER A 24 9.49 -6.39 8.27
CA SER A 24 8.81 -6.02 7.04
C SER A 24 8.63 -4.51 7.00
N CYS A 25 9.73 -3.77 6.84
CA CYS A 25 9.75 -2.43 6.26
C CYS A 25 11.22 -2.00 6.07
N PRO A 26 11.71 -1.77 4.83
CA PRO A 26 13.05 -1.23 4.60
C PRO A 26 13.24 0.21 5.08
N ASP A 27 12.13 0.90 5.39
CA ASP A 27 12.07 2.26 5.88
C ASP A 27 11.08 2.23 7.05
N ASP A 28 11.51 2.50 8.29
CA ASP A 28 10.67 2.52 9.51
C ASP A 28 9.64 3.67 9.49
N GLN A 29 9.18 4.07 8.31
CA GLN A 29 8.37 5.24 8.05
C GLN A 29 7.02 4.80 7.48
N CYS A 30 6.00 4.95 8.31
CA CYS A 30 4.61 4.77 7.94
C CYS A 30 4.10 6.10 7.36
N ARG A 31 3.15 6.04 6.42
CA ARG A 31 2.44 7.24 5.96
C ARG A 31 0.94 7.07 6.04
N ILE A 32 0.24 8.13 6.40
CA ILE A 32 -1.23 8.21 6.26
C ILE A 32 -1.51 8.89 4.94
N LEU A 33 -2.14 8.15 4.02
CA LEU A 33 -2.72 8.68 2.80
C LEU A 33 -4.20 8.95 3.02
N ALA A 34 -4.65 10.11 2.57
CA ALA A 34 -6.06 10.47 2.50
C ALA A 34 -6.47 10.65 1.03
N PHE A 35 -7.71 10.31 0.71
CA PHE A 35 -8.35 10.57 -0.59
C PHE A 35 -9.32 11.76 -0.46
N PRO A 36 -8.86 13.02 -0.49
CA PRO A 36 -9.74 14.17 -0.30
C PRO A 36 -10.65 14.40 -1.51
N SER A 37 -11.86 14.91 -1.27
CA SER A 37 -12.80 15.27 -2.34
C SER A 37 -12.28 16.39 -3.26
N SER A 38 -11.30 17.18 -2.80
CA SER A 38 -10.65 18.22 -3.61
C SER A 38 -9.76 17.66 -4.73
N LEU A 39 -9.40 16.38 -4.67
CA LEU A 39 -8.56 15.67 -5.66
C LEU A 39 -9.37 14.59 -6.40
N PHE A 40 -10.70 14.71 -6.39
CA PHE A 40 -11.62 13.80 -7.04
C PHE A 40 -12.12 14.45 -8.33
N PHE A 41 -11.73 13.91 -9.48
CA PHE A 41 -12.04 14.48 -10.78
C PHE A 41 -12.75 13.46 -11.68
N VAL A 42 -14.04 13.72 -11.94
CA VAL A 42 -14.86 12.90 -12.84
C VAL A 42 -14.58 13.27 -14.29
N GLY A 43 -14.50 12.27 -15.16
CA GLY A 43 -14.22 12.45 -16.58
C GLY A 43 -12.74 12.72 -16.85
N GLU A 44 -11.86 12.39 -15.91
CA GLU A 44 -10.41 12.55 -16.02
C GLU A 44 -9.70 11.25 -15.69
N ARG A 45 -8.50 11.09 -16.27
CA ARG A 45 -7.63 9.93 -16.11
C ARG A 45 -6.19 10.39 -16.17
N LEU A 46 -5.39 9.99 -15.19
CA LEU A 46 -3.94 10.21 -15.21
C LEU A 46 -3.28 9.13 -16.06
N VAL A 47 -2.60 9.49 -17.14
CA VAL A 47 -1.97 8.54 -18.08
C VAL A 47 -0.48 8.37 -17.79
N ASN A 48 0.16 7.33 -18.34
CA ASN A 48 1.61 7.04 -18.23
C ASN A 48 2.16 6.72 -16.83
N HIS A 49 1.34 6.83 -15.78
CA HIS A 49 1.74 6.60 -14.38
C HIS A 49 1.13 5.34 -13.75
N THR A 50 0.45 4.50 -14.54
CA THR A 50 -0.18 3.27 -14.05
C THR A 50 0.88 2.22 -13.70
N MET A 51 0.98 1.89 -12.40
CA MET A 51 1.87 0.85 -11.88
C MET A 51 1.22 -0.53 -11.83
N ALA A 52 -0.12 -0.60 -11.70
CA ALA A 52 -0.86 -1.86 -11.70
C ALA A 52 -2.29 -1.65 -12.22
N ASN A 53 -2.82 -2.67 -12.88
CA ASN A 53 -4.22 -2.76 -13.28
C ASN A 53 -4.87 -3.93 -12.54
N ILE A 54 -6.03 -3.70 -11.94
CA ILE A 54 -6.78 -4.72 -11.22
C ILE A 54 -8.27 -4.61 -11.50
N SER A 55 -8.97 -5.72 -11.31
CA SER A 55 -10.42 -5.80 -11.32
C SER A 55 -10.95 -5.73 -9.89
N VAL A 56 -11.85 -4.78 -9.62
CA VAL A 56 -12.48 -4.56 -8.30
C VAL A 56 -13.98 -4.32 -8.45
N ILE A 57 -14.72 -4.50 -7.36
CA ILE A 57 -16.18 -4.37 -7.35
C ILE A 57 -16.66 -2.92 -7.52
N ASP A 58 -15.91 -1.95 -7.03
CA ASP A 58 -16.24 -0.52 -7.02
C ASP A 58 -14.99 0.35 -6.80
N ARG A 59 -15.18 1.67 -6.83
CA ARG A 59 -14.11 2.66 -6.64
C ARG A 59 -13.49 2.58 -5.24
N ASP A 60 -14.30 2.38 -4.20
CA ASP A 60 -13.81 2.37 -2.83
C ASP A 60 -12.88 1.16 -2.60
N ALA A 61 -13.18 0.03 -3.24
CA ALA A 61 -12.27 -1.13 -3.29
C ALA A 61 -10.97 -0.82 -4.05
N CYS A 62 -11.00 0.01 -5.10
CA CYS A 62 -9.80 0.49 -5.79
C CYS A 62 -8.94 1.36 -4.87
N GLU A 63 -9.54 2.32 -4.16
CA GLU A 63 -8.87 3.19 -3.18
C GLU A 63 -8.24 2.36 -2.05
N TYR A 64 -8.96 1.35 -1.54
CA TYR A 64 -8.44 0.44 -0.53
C TYR A 64 -7.23 -0.37 -1.02
N ARG A 65 -7.26 -0.85 -2.28
CA ARG A 65 -6.11 -1.56 -2.88
C ARG A 65 -4.92 -0.63 -3.06
N CYS A 66 -5.15 0.63 -3.41
CA CYS A 66 -4.12 1.65 -3.45
C CYS A 66 -3.53 1.92 -2.06
N TYR A 67 -4.36 2.05 -1.03
CA TYR A 67 -3.90 2.27 0.34
C TYR A 67 -2.96 1.17 0.85
N LEU A 68 -3.22 -0.10 0.49
CA LEU A 68 -2.37 -1.22 0.87
C LEU A 68 -1.04 -1.29 0.11
N ASN A 69 -0.88 -0.53 -0.97
CA ASN A 69 0.33 -0.52 -1.78
C ASN A 69 1.11 0.78 -1.55
N HIS A 70 2.32 0.65 -0.98
CA HIS A 70 3.17 1.80 -0.68
C HIS A 70 3.58 2.61 -1.91
N ASP A 71 3.52 2.11 -3.13
CA ASP A 71 3.88 2.92 -4.30
C ASP A 71 2.67 3.63 -4.91
N CYS A 72 1.45 3.23 -4.52
CA CYS A 72 0.23 3.83 -5.05
C CYS A 72 -0.10 5.14 -4.32
N VAL A 73 -0.31 6.20 -5.11
CA VAL A 73 -0.61 7.56 -4.63
C VAL A 73 -1.75 8.23 -5.38
N SER A 74 -2.35 7.56 -6.37
CA SER A 74 -3.65 7.92 -6.95
C SER A 74 -4.27 6.73 -7.68
N ILE A 75 -5.55 6.83 -8.04
CA ILE A 75 -6.25 5.82 -8.85
C ILE A 75 -6.94 6.45 -10.06
N ASN A 76 -7.09 5.65 -11.13
CA ASN A 76 -8.13 5.86 -12.14
C ASN A 76 -9.14 4.72 -12.03
N PHE A 77 -10.42 5.04 -11.84
CA PHE A 77 -11.49 4.06 -11.80
C PHE A 77 -12.37 4.17 -13.04
N TYR A 78 -12.45 3.10 -13.83
CA TYR A 78 -13.35 3.01 -14.98
C TYR A 78 -14.74 2.56 -14.52
N PHE A 79 -15.76 3.36 -14.85
CA PHE A 79 -17.16 3.08 -14.51
C PHE A 79 -18.06 2.87 -15.74
N GLY A 80 -17.49 2.80 -16.95
CA GLY A 80 -18.25 2.51 -18.16
C GLY A 80 -18.81 1.09 -18.16
N GLN A 81 -19.62 0.76 -19.18
CA GLN A 81 -20.08 -0.62 -19.37
C GLN A 81 -18.88 -1.51 -19.69
N ASN A 82 -18.47 -2.31 -18.71
CA ASN A 82 -17.44 -3.32 -18.88
C ASN A 82 -18.04 -4.59 -19.47
N GLU A 83 -17.32 -5.20 -20.40
CA GLU A 83 -17.40 -6.65 -20.56
C GLU A 83 -16.81 -7.29 -19.31
N ALA A 84 -17.46 -8.32 -18.76
CA ALA A 84 -16.99 -9.00 -17.56
C ALA A 84 -15.51 -9.41 -17.72
N GLY A 85 -14.64 -8.97 -16.80
CA GLY A 85 -13.21 -9.30 -16.79
C GLY A 85 -12.25 -8.24 -17.33
N THR A 86 -12.69 -7.00 -17.54
CA THR A 86 -11.81 -5.86 -17.81
C THR A 86 -11.35 -5.20 -16.51
N ASP A 87 -10.03 -4.97 -16.38
CA ASP A 87 -9.45 -4.23 -15.26
C ASP A 87 -10.04 -2.82 -15.22
N ASN A 88 -10.74 -2.50 -14.14
CA ASN A 88 -11.47 -1.25 -13.96
C ASN A 88 -10.81 -0.30 -12.96
N CYS A 89 -9.66 -0.68 -12.42
CA CYS A 89 -8.90 0.10 -11.44
C CYS A 89 -7.44 0.15 -11.87
N GLU A 90 -6.99 1.33 -12.26
CA GLU A 90 -5.60 1.66 -12.54
C GLU A 90 -5.01 2.30 -11.28
N MET A 91 -4.02 1.64 -10.67
CA MET A 91 -3.27 2.17 -9.55
C MET A 91 -2.08 2.93 -10.08
N ASN A 92 -1.90 4.19 -9.65
CA ASN A 92 -0.87 5.07 -10.18
C ASN A 92 0.20 5.41 -9.12
N ASN A 93 1.45 5.48 -9.54
CA ASN A 93 2.59 5.87 -8.71
C ASN A 93 2.89 7.37 -8.72
N ALA A 94 1.97 8.17 -9.26
CA ALA A 94 2.10 9.62 -9.36
C ALA A 94 0.78 10.33 -9.08
N THR A 95 0.84 11.65 -8.88
CA THR A 95 -0.33 12.50 -8.69
C THR A 95 -0.47 13.55 -9.80
N ALA A 96 -1.69 14.02 -10.06
CA ALA A 96 -1.96 15.10 -11.00
C ALA A 96 -1.35 16.45 -10.58
N LYS A 97 -0.96 16.60 -9.30
CA LYS A 97 -0.23 17.78 -8.85
C LYS A 97 1.21 17.79 -9.37
N GLU A 98 1.81 16.61 -9.52
CA GLU A 98 3.17 16.42 -10.00
C GLU A 98 3.23 16.36 -11.53
N TYR A 99 2.18 15.80 -12.15
CA TYR A 99 2.08 15.58 -13.60
C TYR A 99 0.71 16.03 -14.12
N ASP A 100 0.48 17.34 -14.13
CA ASP A 100 -0.78 17.94 -14.58
C ASP A 100 -1.01 17.75 -16.09
N ASP A 101 0.05 17.80 -16.90
CA ASP A 101 0.00 17.54 -18.34
C ASP A 101 -0.46 16.10 -18.69
N ASP A 102 -0.27 15.14 -17.79
CA ASP A 102 -0.70 13.75 -17.96
C ASP A 102 -2.15 13.52 -17.48
N LEU A 103 -2.81 14.51 -16.89
CA LEU A 103 -4.22 14.42 -16.50
C LEU A 103 -5.11 14.77 -17.69
N VAL A 104 -5.63 13.74 -18.38
CA VAL A 104 -6.40 13.91 -19.62
C VAL A 104 -7.89 13.70 -19.41
N LYS A 105 -8.70 14.25 -20.32
CA LYS A 105 -10.15 13.98 -20.36
C LYS A 105 -10.42 12.55 -20.80
N ALA A 106 -11.21 11.82 -20.01
CA ALA A 106 -11.63 10.46 -20.26
C ALA A 106 -13.01 10.22 -19.62
N ALA A 107 -14.08 10.32 -20.42
CA ALA A 107 -15.46 10.44 -19.93
C ALA A 107 -15.93 9.30 -19.01
N ASN A 108 -15.41 8.09 -19.19
CA ASN A 108 -15.80 6.90 -18.41
C ASN A 108 -14.86 6.61 -17.22
N TYR A 109 -14.01 7.57 -16.86
CA TYR A 109 -13.06 7.44 -15.76
C TYR A 109 -13.30 8.47 -14.66
N VAL A 110 -12.94 8.09 -13.46
CA VAL A 110 -12.73 8.98 -12.33
C VAL A 110 -11.27 8.91 -11.94
N TYR A 111 -10.60 10.05 -11.89
CA TYR A 111 -9.31 10.20 -11.24
C TYR A 111 -9.53 10.55 -9.76
N HIS A 112 -8.79 9.90 -8.86
CA HIS A 112 -8.77 10.29 -7.44
C HIS A 112 -7.35 10.29 -6.90
N GLY A 113 -6.84 11.49 -6.62
CA GLY A 113 -5.52 11.69 -6.04
C GLY A 113 -5.50 11.54 -4.52
N THR A 114 -4.36 11.11 -3.99
CA THR A 114 -4.13 11.12 -2.54
C THR A 114 -3.47 12.42 -2.08
N LYS A 115 -3.60 12.71 -0.79
CA LYS A 115 -2.78 13.69 -0.09
C LYS A 115 -2.10 12.98 1.08
N LEU A 116 -0.79 13.16 1.18
CA LEU A 116 -0.06 12.78 2.38
C LEU A 116 -0.57 13.60 3.57
N GLN A 117 -1.13 12.92 4.56
CA GLN A 117 -1.64 13.54 5.77
C GLN A 117 -0.57 13.61 6.87
N ARG A 118 0.21 12.54 7.03
CA ARG A 118 1.29 12.46 8.04
C ARG A 118 2.33 11.40 7.68
N TYR A 119 3.58 11.67 8.07
CA TYR A 119 4.62 10.65 8.21
C TYR A 119 4.69 10.23 9.68
N MET A 120 4.76 8.93 9.92
CA MET A 120 4.83 8.30 11.24
C MET A 120 6.05 7.38 11.27
N LEU A 121 6.54 7.05 12.46
CA LEU A 121 7.47 5.93 12.60
C LEU A 121 6.68 4.63 12.80
N CYS A 122 7.03 3.59 12.07
CA CYS A 122 6.55 2.25 12.37
C CYS A 122 7.50 1.65 13.42
N HIS A 123 7.06 1.53 14.68
CA HIS A 123 7.82 0.86 15.73
C HIS A 123 7.02 -0.36 16.22
N GLU A 124 7.60 -1.57 16.11
CA GLU A 124 6.96 -2.82 16.55
C GLU A 124 5.52 -3.02 16.00
N GLY A 125 5.26 -2.58 14.75
CA GLY A 125 3.96 -2.70 14.10
C GLY A 125 2.94 -1.62 14.47
N HIS A 126 3.33 -0.65 15.32
CA HIS A 126 2.51 0.51 15.66
C HIS A 126 3.02 1.78 14.98
N SER A 127 2.08 2.64 14.57
CA SER A 127 2.39 3.97 14.04
C SER A 127 2.54 4.97 15.19
N VAL A 128 3.75 5.50 15.36
CA VAL A 128 4.06 6.58 16.32
C VAL A 128 4.16 7.90 15.58
N ASP A 129 3.44 8.90 16.04
CA ASP A 129 3.44 10.22 15.43
C ASP A 129 4.82 10.90 15.61
N LYS A 130 5.45 11.32 14.50
CA LYS A 130 6.78 11.96 14.56
C LYS A 130 6.77 13.24 15.42
N THR A 131 5.64 13.93 15.52
CA THR A 131 5.52 15.12 16.39
C THR A 131 5.48 14.81 17.88
N GLU A 132 5.27 13.55 18.26
CA GLU A 132 5.27 13.10 19.66
C GLU A 132 6.71 12.83 20.14
N ILE A 133 7.57 12.30 19.26
CA ILE A 133 8.98 11.99 19.54
C ILE A 133 9.82 13.26 19.74
N THR A 134 9.47 14.36 19.06
CA THR A 134 10.15 15.65 19.27
C THR A 134 9.86 16.26 20.66
N ASN A 135 8.93 15.70 21.43
CA ASN A 135 8.61 16.14 22.79
C ASN A 135 9.16 15.19 23.89
N GLU A 136 9.77 14.05 23.55
CA GLU A 136 10.39 13.13 24.51
C GLU A 136 11.93 13.24 24.59
N SER A 137 12.52 14.25 23.95
CA SER A 137 13.91 14.61 24.21
C SER A 137 14.02 15.99 24.88
N VAL A 138 14.36 15.91 26.17
CA VAL A 138 14.84 16.94 27.11
C VAL A 138 13.76 17.56 28.02
N PRO A 139 13.91 17.50 29.36
CA PRO A 139 15.02 16.98 30.18
C PRO A 139 14.75 15.63 30.87
#